data_AF-A0A946VA09-F1
#
_entry.id   AF-A0A946VA09-F1
#
_cell.length_a   1.000
_cell.length_b   1.000
_cell.length_c   1.000
_cell.angle_alpha   90.00
_cell.angle_beta   90.00
_cell.angle_gamma   90.00
#
_symmetry.space_group_name_H-M   'P 1'
#
loop_
_entity.id
_entity.type
_entity.pdbx_description
1 polymer ?
#
loop_
_entity_poly.entity_id
_entity_poly.type
_entity_poly.pdbx_seq_one_letter_code
_entity_poly.pdbx_strand_id
1 'polypeptide(L)' 'GSRLGQFRNGVDGLLDVRDDNDQDVFSRYFRIDDGVLLSACPFMPSMFTLDERVIRQDCLGYLMERLLPE' A
#
# COMPACT_ATOMS: atom_id res chain seq x y z
N GLY A 1 -8.48 -8.42 -6.77
CA GLY A 1 -7.49 -8.04 -5.76
C GLY A 1 -7.89 -8.57 -4.42
N SER A 2 -6.91 -8.80 -3.55
CA SER A 2 -7.13 -9.09 -2.13
C SER A 2 -7.51 -7.80 -1.40
N ARG A 3 -8.45 -7.87 -0.45
CA ARG A 3 -8.83 -6.71 0.38
C ARG A 3 -7.78 -6.45 1.44
N LEU A 4 -7.29 -5.21 1.50
CA LEU A 4 -6.27 -4.79 2.46
C LEU A 4 -6.73 -3.67 3.40
N GLY A 5 -7.78 -2.93 3.02
CA GLY A 5 -8.30 -1.87 3.87
C GLY A 5 -9.62 -1.31 3.36
N GLN A 6 -10.12 -0.31 4.07
CA GLN A 6 -11.30 0.43 3.70
C GLN A 6 -11.12 1.89 4.12
N PHE A 7 -11.43 2.81 3.20
CA PHE A 7 -11.43 4.23 3.48
C PHE A 7 -12.69 4.59 4.27
N ARG A 8 -12.53 5.46 5.27
CA ARG A 8 -13.67 6.03 5.98
C ARG A 8 -14.31 7.09 5.10
N ASN A 9 -15.63 7.16 5.12
CA ASN A 9 -16.37 8.18 4.38
C ASN A 9 -15.92 9.59 4.79
N GLY A 10 -15.66 10.45 3.79
CA GLY A 10 -15.25 11.84 4.01
C GLY A 10 -13.77 12.05 4.35
N VAL A 11 -12.91 11.05 4.12
CA VAL A 11 -11.45 11.22 4.19
C VAL A 11 -10.89 11.34 2.78
N ASP A 12 -10.28 12.49 2.46
CA ASP A 12 -9.72 12.80 1.13
C ASP A 12 -8.29 12.26 0.90
N GLY A 13 -7.76 11.47 1.85
CA GLY A 13 -6.39 10.95 1.80
C GLY A 13 -6.30 9.55 1.24
N LEU A 14 -5.55 9.37 0.14
CA LEU A 14 -5.06 8.08 -0.33
C LEU A 14 -3.79 7.68 0.44
N LEU A 15 -3.42 6.40 0.39
CA LEU A 15 -2.09 5.98 0.85
C LEU A 15 -1.03 6.57 -0.08
N ASP A 16 0.00 7.20 0.47
CA ASP A 16 1.22 7.53 -0.28
C ASP A 16 2.03 6.23 -0.44
N VAL A 17 2.29 5.83 -1.68
CA VAL A 17 2.95 4.56 -2.00
C VAL A 17 4.02 4.86 -3.02
N ARG A 18 5.28 4.70 -2.59
CA ARG A 18 6.45 5.04 -3.38
C ARG A 18 7.37 3.84 -3.58
N ASP A 19 8.05 3.81 -4.71
CA ASP A 19 9.15 2.87 -4.95
C ASP A 19 10.49 3.39 -4.42
N ASP A 20 11.56 2.60 -4.59
CA ASP A 20 12.91 2.96 -4.13
C ASP A 20 13.49 4.21 -4.81
N ASN A 21 12.87 4.69 -5.89
CA ASN A 21 13.24 5.91 -6.61
C ASN A 21 12.31 7.09 -6.28
N ASP A 22 11.51 6.99 -5.21
CA ASP A 22 10.55 7.99 -4.76
C ASP A 22 9.41 8.28 -5.76
N GLN A 23 9.11 7.35 -6.67
CA GLN A 23 8.03 7.49 -7.65
C GLN A 23 6.70 7.00 -7.09
N ASP A 24 5.62 7.75 -7.32
CA ASP A 24 4.26 7.30 -6.99
C ASP A 24 3.90 6.06 -7.81
N VAL A 25 3.66 4.96 -7.10
CA VAL A 25 3.29 3.66 -7.65
C VAL A 25 1.97 3.16 -7.08
N PHE A 26 1.15 4.03 -6.48
CA PHE A 26 -0.14 3.65 -5.88
C PHE A 26 -1.01 2.87 -6.87
N SER A 27 -1.22 3.40 -8.08
CA SER A 27 -2.08 2.78 -9.09
C SER A 27 -1.53 1.47 -9.66
N ARG A 28 -0.22 1.19 -9.49
CA ARG A 28 0.38 -0.09 -9.89
C ARG A 28 -0.01 -1.21 -8.93
N TYR A 29 -0.03 -0.93 -7.63
CA TYR A 29 -0.24 -1.94 -6.59
C TYR A 29 -1.66 -1.96 -6.03
N PHE A 30 -2.38 -0.85 -6.10
CA PHE A 30 -3.69 -0.69 -5.48
C PHE A 30 -4.74 -0.16 -6.44
N ARG A 31 -5.97 -0.57 -6.19
CA ARG A 31 -7.17 0.05 -6.74
C ARG A 31 -8.21 0.22 -5.64
N ILE A 32 -9.10 1.18 -5.82
CA ILE A 32 -10.20 1.44 -4.90
C ILE A 32 -11.50 1.06 -5.59
N ASP A 33 -12.34 0.31 -4.88
CA ASP A 33 -13.64 -0.16 -5.35
C ASP A 33 -14.64 0.00 -4.21
N ASP A 34 -15.62 0.88 -4.38
CA ASP A 34 -16.62 1.21 -3.35
C ASP A 34 -16.00 1.54 -1.96
N GLY A 35 -14.92 2.35 -1.97
CA GLY A 35 -14.18 2.72 -0.76
C GLY A 35 -13.31 1.61 -0.16
N VAL A 36 -13.26 0.43 -0.78
CA VAL A 36 -12.40 -0.69 -0.36
C VAL A 36 -11.06 -0.62 -1.09
N LEU A 37 -9.96 -0.69 -0.33
CA LEU A 37 -8.61 -0.80 -0.90
C LEU A 37 -8.34 -2.26 -1.26
N LEU A 38 -8.12 -2.51 -2.56
CA LEU A 38 -7.86 -3.82 -3.13
C LEU A 38 -6.49 -3.85 -3.79
N SER A 39 -5.83 -5.02 -3.77
CA SER A 39 -4.61 -5.20 -4.58
C SER A 39 -4.94 -5.19 -6.08
N ALA A 40 -4.12 -4.47 -6.86
CA ALA A 40 -4.19 -4.46 -8.31
C ALA A 40 -3.37 -5.60 -8.94
N CYS A 41 -2.25 -5.97 -8.30
CA CYS A 41 -1.37 -7.07 -8.70
C CYS A 41 -0.98 -7.96 -7.49
N PRO A 42 -0.35 -9.12 -7.71
CA PRO A 42 0.25 -9.92 -6.66
C PRO A 42 1.49 -9.24 -6.06
N PHE A 43 1.51 -9.05 -4.75
CA PHE A 43 2.68 -8.61 -3.98
C PHE A 43 2.63 -9.24 -2.58
N MET A 44 3.73 -9.13 -1.85
CA MET A 44 3.83 -9.57 -0.45
C MET A 44 3.91 -8.34 0.47
N PRO A 45 2.95 -8.14 1.39
CA PRO A 45 3.06 -7.12 2.42
C PRO A 45 4.12 -7.52 3.46
N SER A 46 4.92 -6.57 3.94
CA SER A 46 5.96 -6.79 4.94
C SER A 46 6.03 -5.63 5.95
N MET A 47 6.38 -5.94 7.21
CA MET A 47 6.61 -4.97 8.28
C MET A 47 5.47 -3.96 8.51
N PHE A 48 4.22 -4.38 8.28
CA PHE A 48 3.07 -3.55 8.62
C PHE A 48 2.98 -3.36 10.12
N THR A 49 2.82 -2.11 10.55
CA THR A 49 2.66 -1.76 11.97
C THR A 49 1.41 -0.90 12.19
N LEU A 50 0.86 -0.98 13.40
CA LEU A 50 -0.23 -0.11 13.87
C LEU A 50 0.28 0.98 14.83
N ASP A 51 1.57 0.99 15.13
CA ASP A 51 2.17 2.02 15.99
C ASP A 51 2.37 3.31 15.20
N GLU A 52 1.47 4.28 15.43
CA GLU A 52 1.51 5.60 14.78
C GLU A 52 2.85 6.34 14.96
N ARG A 53 3.58 6.09 16.07
CA ARG A 53 4.87 6.74 16.30
C ARG A 53 5.92 6.24 15.30
N VAL A 54 5.90 4.94 15.02
CA VAL A 54 6.79 4.31 14.02
C VAL A 54 6.39 4.75 12.61
N ILE A 55 5.09 4.75 12.29
CA ILE A 55 4.58 5.12 10.97
C ILE A 55 4.98 6.55 10.58
N ARG A 56 4.95 7.49 11.54
CA ARG A 56 5.32 8.90 11.30
C ARG A 56 6.82 9.12 11.13
N GLN A 57 7.65 8.19 11.60
CA GLN A 57 9.11 8.28 11.50
C GLN A 57 9.65 7.57 10.26
N ASP A 58 8.96 6.52 9.82
CA ASP A 58 9.28 5.73 8.64
C ASP A 58 8.05 5.64 7.73
N CYS A 59 7.32 4.51 7.78
CA CYS A 59 6.13 4.27 6.96
C CYS A 59 5.17 3.26 7.58
N LEU A 60 4.02 3.04 6.93
CA LEU A 60 3.03 2.03 7.34
C LEU A 60 3.57 0.59 7.25
N GLY A 61 4.46 0.34 6.28
CA GLY A 61 5.01 -0.96 5.92
C GLY A 61 5.51 -0.95 4.48
N TYR A 62 6.00 -2.10 4.02
CA TYR A 62 6.63 -2.26 2.71
C TYR A 62 5.89 -3.26 1.84
N LEU A 63 6.00 -3.08 0.52
CA LEU A 63 5.50 -4.00 -0.48
C LEU A 63 6.67 -4.66 -1.19
N MET A 64 6.62 -5.98 -1.34
CA MET A 64 7.65 -6.74 -2.03
C MET A 64 7.08 -7.45 -3.25
N GLU A 65 7.76 -7.33 -4.39
CA GLU A 65 7.46 -8.13 -5.58
C GLU A 65 8.32 -9.40 -5.60
N ARG A 66 7.78 -10.48 -6.14
CA ARG A 66 8.55 -11.71 -6.33
C ARG A 66 9.38 -11.58 -7.60
N LEU A 67 10.70 -11.53 -7.45
CA LEU A 67 11.63 -11.69 -8.57
C LEU A 67 11.58 -13.14 -9.06
N LEU A 68 11.25 -13.34 -10.34
CA LEU A 68 11.39 -14.64 -10.98
C LEU A 68 12.86 -14.80 -11.39
N PRO A 69 13.47 -15.98 -11.18
CA PRO A 69 14.80 -16.26 -11.73
C PRO A 69 14.76 -16.19 -13.26
N GLU A 70 15.83 -15.67 -13.86
CA GLU A 70 16.05 -15.70 -15.32
C GLU A 70 16.28 -17.12 -15.84
#